data_AF-A0A2G2ZBV5-F1
#
_entry.id   AF-A0A2G2ZBV5-F1
#
_cell.length_a   1.000
_cell.length_b   1.000
_cell.length_c   1.000
_cell.angle_alpha   90.00
_cell.angle_beta   90.00
_cell.angle_gamma   90.00
#
_symmetry.space_group_name_H-M   'P 1'
#
loop_
_entity.id
_entity.type
_entity.pdbx_description
1 polymer ?
#
loop_
_entity_poly.entity_id
_entity_poly.type
_entity_poly.pdbx_seq_one_letter_code
_entity_poly.pdbx_strand_id
1 'polypeptide(L)'
;MVNALQFNMTVPTTYVFMRQFLKAYQSDKKVELMYFFLIELCLVEYEMLRFPPSMLVAATIFTAQCTLGVSREWNTTCKKHSSYAKNQILECSKLMVSFHQKAAVGKLTGVHRNYRTSKYGNAARCEPISFLLEARF
;
A
#
# COMPACT_ATOMS: atom_id res chain seq x y z
N MET A 1 14.04 -25.88 -3.47
CA MET A 1 13.07 -24.78 -3.53
C MET A 1 11.73 -25.21 -4.13
N VAL A 2 11.66 -25.62 -5.41
CA VAL A 2 10.37 -25.98 -6.05
C VAL A 2 9.73 -27.24 -5.46
N ASN A 3 10.52 -28.25 -5.09
CA ASN A 3 10.01 -29.45 -4.40
C ASN A 3 9.37 -29.13 -3.05
N ALA A 4 9.90 -28.15 -2.31
CA ALA A 4 9.33 -27.72 -1.03
C ALA A 4 7.96 -27.03 -1.21
N LEU A 5 7.76 -26.36 -2.35
CA LEU A 5 6.48 -25.76 -2.74
C LEU A 5 5.55 -26.77 -3.45
N GLN A 6 5.96 -28.02 -3.62
CA GLN A 6 5.21 -29.04 -4.38
C GLN A 6 4.80 -28.54 -5.78
N PHE A 7 5.66 -27.76 -6.43
CA PHE A 7 5.39 -27.12 -7.72
C PHE A 7 4.19 -26.14 -7.71
N ASN A 8 3.64 -25.79 -6.55
CA ASN A 8 2.62 -24.75 -6.42
C ASN A 8 3.26 -23.34 -6.45
N MET A 9 3.46 -22.81 -7.65
CA MET A 9 4.03 -21.48 -7.89
C MET A 9 2.96 -20.42 -8.18
N THR A 10 1.69 -20.81 -8.27
CA THR A 10 0.56 -19.93 -8.58
C THR A 10 -0.09 -19.44 -7.31
N VAL A 11 0.53 -18.43 -6.68
CA VAL A 11 0.00 -17.80 -5.47
C VAL A 11 -0.55 -16.40 -5.79
N PRO A 12 -1.65 -15.98 -5.16
CA PRO A 12 -2.19 -14.65 -5.35
C PRO A 12 -1.24 -13.61 -4.74
N THR A 13 -0.77 -12.68 -5.58
CA THR A 13 0.08 -11.56 -5.16
C THR A 13 -0.72 -10.28 -5.02
N THR A 14 -0.17 -9.32 -4.28
CA THR A 14 -0.74 -7.96 -4.15
C THR A 14 -0.93 -7.29 -5.52
N TYR A 15 -0.11 -7.61 -6.51
CA TYR A 15 -0.22 -7.09 -7.87
C TYR A 15 -1.56 -7.44 -8.54
N VAL A 16 -2.04 -8.69 -8.40
CA VAL A 16 -3.28 -9.14 -9.07
C VAL A 16 -4.50 -8.41 -8.48
N PHE A 17 -4.59 -8.32 -7.15
CA PHE A 17 -5.64 -7.56 -6.48
C PHE A 17 -5.60 -6.08 -6.84
N MET A 18 -4.41 -5.48 -6.87
CA MET A 18 -4.24 -4.08 -7.27
C MET A 18 -4.81 -3.81 -8.66
N ARG A 19 -4.49 -4.64 -9.65
CA ARG A 19 -4.99 -4.45 -11.03
C ARG A 19 -6.51 -4.46 -11.09
N GLN A 20 -7.17 -5.30 -10.30
CA GLN A 20 -8.64 -5.32 -10.21
C GLN A 20 -9.17 -4.03 -9.59
N PHE A 21 -8.53 -3.54 -8.52
CA PHE A 21 -8.89 -2.28 -7.89
C PHE A 21 -8.70 -1.08 -8.83
N LEU A 22 -7.50 -0.85 -9.37
CA LEU A 22 -7.25 0.33 -10.21
C LEU A 22 -8.21 0.39 -11.42
N LYS A 23 -8.58 -0.77 -11.98
CA LYS A 23 -9.59 -0.86 -13.05
C LYS A 23 -10.99 -0.44 -12.57
N ALA A 24 -11.40 -0.82 -11.37
CA ALA A 24 -12.69 -0.44 -10.81
C ALA A 24 -12.79 1.05 -10.47
N TYR A 25 -11.67 1.69 -10.10
CA TYR A 25 -11.65 3.09 -9.65
C TYR A 25 -11.29 4.11 -10.72
N GLN A 26 -10.91 3.67 -11.93
CA GLN A 26 -10.31 4.55 -12.95
C GLN A 26 -9.23 5.46 -12.34
N SER A 27 -8.37 4.87 -11.51
CA SER A 27 -7.44 5.63 -10.68
C SER A 27 -6.40 6.38 -11.51
N ASP A 28 -6.05 7.58 -11.08
CA ASP A 28 -4.93 8.35 -11.62
C ASP A 28 -3.61 7.55 -11.49
N LYS A 29 -2.76 7.62 -12.51
CA LYS A 29 -1.40 7.09 -12.53
C LYS A 29 -0.58 7.51 -11.31
N LYS A 30 -0.82 8.70 -10.75
CA LYS A 30 -0.16 9.15 -9.52
C LYS A 30 -0.51 8.27 -8.32
N VAL A 31 -1.77 7.84 -8.20
CA VAL A 31 -2.24 6.91 -7.16
C VAL A 31 -1.61 5.53 -7.34
N GLU A 32 -1.51 5.05 -8.57
CA GLU A 32 -0.83 3.79 -8.90
C GLU A 32 0.64 3.80 -8.48
N LEU A 33 1.38 4.87 -8.80
CA LEU A 33 2.79 5.00 -8.41
C LEU A 33 2.99 5.10 -6.89
N MET A 34 2.11 5.85 -6.22
CA MET A 34 2.11 5.94 -4.75
C MET A 34 1.78 4.59 -4.11
N TYR A 35 0.84 3.84 -4.69
CA TYR A 35 0.52 2.49 -4.27
C TYR A 35 1.76 1.59 -4.34
N PHE A 36 2.45 1.57 -5.49
CA PHE A 36 3.62 0.71 -5.68
C PHE A 36 4.76 1.07 -4.72
N PHE A 37 4.97 2.35 -4.48
CA PHE A 37 5.92 2.81 -3.48
C PHE A 37 5.61 2.26 -2.09
N LEU A 38 4.37 2.45 -1.62
CA LEU A 38 3.96 2.00 -0.29
C LEU A 38 3.98 0.47 -0.13
N ILE A 39 3.52 -0.28 -1.13
CA ILE A 39 3.52 -1.75 -1.03
C ILE A 39 4.93 -2.31 -1.04
N GLU A 40 5.85 -1.74 -1.83
CA GLU A 40 7.26 -2.18 -1.83
C GLU A 40 7.96 -1.89 -0.49
N LEU A 41 7.61 -0.79 0.20
CA LEU A 41 8.07 -0.59 1.57
C LEU A 41 7.56 -1.69 2.52
N CYS A 42 6.34 -2.18 2.31
CA CYS A 42 5.76 -3.23 3.15
C CYS A 42 6.38 -4.61 2.91
N LEU A 43 6.81 -4.91 1.68
CA LEU A 43 7.34 -6.24 1.32
C LEU A 43 8.62 -6.61 2.05
N VAL A 44 9.36 -5.62 2.54
CA VAL A 44 10.62 -5.84 3.30
C VAL A 44 10.40 -5.87 4.82
N GLU A 45 9.17 -5.65 5.28
CA GLU A 45 8.84 -5.55 6.71
C GLU A 45 8.15 -6.84 7.17
N TYR A 46 8.83 -7.59 8.05
CA TYR A 46 8.36 -8.90 8.51
C TYR A 46 6.97 -8.83 9.17
N GLU A 47 6.69 -7.74 9.90
CA GLU A 47 5.41 -7.56 10.57
C GLU A 47 4.22 -7.44 9.62
N MET A 48 4.45 -7.19 8.33
CA MET A 48 3.38 -7.10 7.33
C MET A 48 2.88 -8.45 6.86
N LEU A 49 3.59 -9.55 7.17
CA LEU A 49 3.19 -10.92 6.82
C LEU A 49 1.90 -11.37 7.52
N ARG A 50 1.49 -10.69 8.60
CA ARG A 50 0.23 -10.97 9.30
C ARG A 50 -1.02 -10.57 8.52
N PHE A 51 -0.88 -9.71 7.50
CA PHE A 51 -2.01 -9.23 6.71
C PHE A 51 -2.12 -10.01 5.38
N PRO A 52 -3.32 -10.46 4.99
CA PRO A 52 -3.50 -11.13 3.71
C PRO A 52 -3.29 -10.14 2.54
N PRO A 53 -2.88 -10.61 1.34
CA PRO A 53 -2.64 -9.74 0.18
C PRO A 53 -3.80 -8.80 -0.18
N SER A 54 -5.05 -9.26 -0.04
CA SER A 54 -6.25 -8.46 -0.27
C SER A 54 -6.36 -7.25 0.67
N MET A 55 -6.04 -7.44 1.95
CA MET A 55 -6.05 -6.38 2.95
C MET A 55 -4.91 -5.39 2.75
N LEU A 56 -3.71 -5.89 2.40
CA LEU A 56 -2.58 -5.04 2.03
C LEU A 56 -2.98 -4.11 0.88
N VAL A 57 -3.61 -4.63 -0.17
CA VAL A 57 -4.05 -3.80 -1.31
C VAL A 57 -5.06 -2.74 -0.88
N ALA A 58 -6.09 -3.13 -0.12
CA ALA A 58 -7.12 -2.23 0.37
C ALA A 58 -6.54 -1.08 1.23
N ALA A 59 -5.69 -1.42 2.19
CA ALA A 59 -5.00 -0.46 3.05
C ALA A 59 -4.06 0.45 2.27
N THR A 60 -3.29 -0.09 1.32
CA THR A 60 -2.35 0.71 0.51
C THR A 60 -3.09 1.72 -0.37
N ILE A 61 -4.20 1.33 -1.01
CA ILE A 61 -5.01 2.25 -1.84
C ILE A 61 -5.56 3.38 -0.97
N PHE A 62 -6.11 3.04 0.21
CA PHE A 62 -6.59 4.04 1.14
C PHE A 62 -5.47 5.02 1.55
N THR A 63 -4.32 4.49 1.96
CA THR A 63 -3.17 5.30 2.39
C THR A 63 -2.64 6.16 1.23
N ALA A 64 -2.57 5.62 0.01
CA ALA A 64 -2.14 6.36 -1.18
C ALA A 64 -3.10 7.51 -1.53
N GLN A 65 -4.40 7.27 -1.50
CA GLN A 65 -5.42 8.30 -1.73
C GLN A 65 -5.35 9.41 -0.68
N CYS A 66 -5.17 9.03 0.60
CA CYS A 66 -5.02 9.98 1.69
C CYS A 66 -3.73 10.81 1.54
N THR A 67 -2.61 10.16 1.20
CA THR A 67 -1.31 10.82 1.00
C THR A 67 -1.33 11.80 -0.16
N LEU A 68 -2.07 11.49 -1.22
CA LEU A 68 -2.20 12.36 -2.40
C LEU A 68 -3.31 13.41 -2.26
N GLY A 69 -4.04 13.42 -1.14
CA GLY A 69 -5.15 14.34 -0.93
C GLY A 69 -6.38 14.08 -1.81
N VAL A 70 -6.49 12.91 -2.44
CA VAL A 70 -7.60 12.54 -3.33
C VAL A 70 -8.89 12.29 -2.53
N SER A 71 -8.78 11.54 -1.43
CA SER A 71 -9.88 11.30 -0.50
C SER A 71 -9.31 10.95 0.87
N ARG A 72 -9.93 11.45 1.93
CA ARG A 72 -9.63 11.07 3.32
C ARG A 72 -10.61 10.03 3.87
N GLU A 73 -11.60 9.65 3.06
CA GLU A 73 -12.69 8.78 3.46
C GLU A 73 -12.59 7.40 2.81
N TRP A 74 -12.89 6.38 3.61
CA TRP A 74 -13.09 5.03 3.11
C TRP A 74 -14.51 4.92 2.55
N ASN A 75 -14.65 5.19 1.26
CA ASN A 75 -15.95 5.30 0.61
C ASN A 75 -16.65 3.94 0.42
N THR A 76 -17.94 4.00 0.05
CA THR A 76 -18.79 2.81 -0.12
C THR A 76 -18.29 1.89 -1.24
N THR A 77 -17.71 2.46 -2.31
CA THR A 77 -17.06 1.70 -3.37
C THR A 77 -15.91 0.87 -2.78
N CYS A 78 -15.07 1.46 -1.91
CA CYS A 78 -13.88 0.81 -1.36
C CYS A 78 -14.27 -0.39 -0.52
N LYS A 79 -15.31 -0.21 0.30
CA LYS A 79 -15.92 -1.29 1.06
C LYS A 79 -16.53 -2.38 0.17
N LYS A 80 -17.22 -2.03 -0.92
CA LYS A 80 -17.82 -3.00 -1.85
C LYS A 80 -16.78 -3.87 -2.57
N HIS A 81 -15.70 -3.26 -3.07
CA HIS A 81 -14.68 -4.00 -3.83
C HIS A 81 -13.67 -4.75 -2.95
N SER A 82 -13.44 -4.31 -1.71
CA SER A 82 -12.51 -4.96 -0.78
C SER A 82 -13.16 -5.93 0.18
N SER A 83 -14.47 -5.79 0.41
CA SER A 83 -15.19 -6.42 1.51
C SER A 83 -14.69 -6.04 2.91
N TYR A 84 -13.76 -5.08 3.04
CA TYR A 84 -13.23 -4.62 4.32
C TYR A 84 -13.86 -3.30 4.77
N ALA A 85 -14.15 -3.23 6.07
CA ALA A 85 -14.51 -1.99 6.75
C ALA A 85 -13.25 -1.17 7.12
N LYS A 86 -13.42 0.15 7.29
CA LYS A 86 -12.31 1.08 7.57
C LYS A 86 -11.49 0.66 8.80
N ASN A 87 -12.17 0.22 9.86
CA ASN A 87 -11.53 -0.24 11.10
C ASN A 87 -10.64 -1.47 10.88
N GLN A 88 -10.98 -2.35 9.92
CA GLN A 88 -10.21 -3.57 9.63
C GLN A 88 -8.89 -3.28 8.90
N ILE A 89 -8.82 -2.20 8.12
CA ILE A 89 -7.62 -1.83 7.35
C ILE A 89 -6.75 -0.79 8.05
N LEU A 90 -7.27 -0.14 9.10
CA LEU A 90 -6.62 1.03 9.71
C LEU A 90 -5.27 0.69 10.35
N GLU A 91 -5.16 -0.47 11.00
CA GLU A 91 -3.89 -0.92 11.59
C GLU A 91 -2.80 -1.07 10.51
N CYS A 92 -3.14 -1.76 9.42
CA CYS A 92 -2.27 -1.95 8.26
C CYS A 92 -1.87 -0.60 7.65
N SER A 93 -2.81 0.33 7.48
CA SER A 93 -2.54 1.68 7.00
C SER A 93 -1.62 2.49 7.93
N LYS A 94 -1.76 2.37 9.26
CA LYS A 94 -0.88 3.04 10.23
C LYS A 94 0.56 2.55 10.11
N LEU A 95 0.77 1.25 9.96
CA LEU A 95 2.11 0.69 9.74
C LEU A 95 2.73 1.20 8.43
N MET A 96 1.96 1.22 7.34
CA MET A 96 2.39 1.79 6.05
C MET A 96 2.87 3.23 6.19
N VAL A 97 2.14 4.06 6.94
CA VAL A 97 2.55 5.46 7.20
C VAL A 97 3.84 5.50 8.00
N SER A 98 4.00 4.64 9.00
CA SER A 98 5.22 4.57 9.81
C SER A 98 6.45 4.16 8.98
N PHE A 99 6.30 3.24 8.01
CA PHE A 99 7.37 2.87 7.10
C PHE A 99 7.69 3.99 6.13
N HIS A 100 6.67 4.68 5.62
CA HIS A 100 6.87 5.84 4.76
C HIS A 100 7.67 6.94 5.48
N GLN A 101 7.38 7.24 6.75
CA GLN A 101 8.17 8.19 7.56
C GLN A 101 9.64 7.78 7.69
N LYS A 102 9.92 6.49 7.79
CA LYS A 102 11.27 5.96 7.96
C LYS A 102 11.98 5.67 6.63
N ALA A 103 11.28 5.75 5.50
CA ALA A 103 11.77 5.27 4.20
C ALA A 103 13.08 5.94 3.75
N ALA A 104 13.29 7.21 4.11
CA ALA A 104 14.48 7.97 3.76
C ALA A 104 15.69 7.72 4.68
N VAL A 105 15.46 7.33 5.93
CA VAL A 105 16.47 7.29 7.01
C VAL A 105 16.71 5.89 7.58
N GLY A 106 15.87 4.92 7.23
CA GLY A 106 15.99 3.54 7.68
C GLY A 106 17.20 2.82 7.08
N LYS A 107 17.44 1.59 7.56
CA LYS A 107 18.56 0.76 7.07
C LYS A 107 18.41 0.38 5.59
N LEU A 108 17.18 0.23 5.10
CA LEU A 108 16.87 -0.17 3.72
C LEU A 108 16.24 0.99 2.95
N THR A 109 17.07 1.80 2.29
CA THR A 109 16.62 3.01 1.55
C THR A 109 16.44 2.78 0.04
N GLY A 110 16.62 1.55 -0.44
CA GLY A 110 16.60 1.21 -1.88
C GLY A 110 15.29 1.60 -2.56
N VAL A 111 14.15 1.25 -1.94
CA VAL A 111 12.81 1.61 -2.43
C VAL A 111 12.65 3.13 -2.48
N HIS A 112 12.95 3.84 -1.38
CA HIS A 112 12.85 5.30 -1.34
C HIS A 112 13.70 5.98 -2.43
N ARG A 113 14.95 5.55 -2.62
CA ARG A 113 15.83 6.10 -3.66
C ARG A 113 15.26 5.88 -5.07
N ASN A 114 14.73 4.68 -5.34
CA ASN A 114 14.12 4.36 -6.63
C ASN A 114 12.91 5.27 -6.91
N TYR A 115 11.97 5.35 -5.96
CA TYR A 115 10.72 6.10 -6.11
C TYR A 115 10.88 7.62 -5.99
N ARG A 116 12.09 8.12 -5.68
CA ARG A 116 12.43 9.55 -5.72
C ARG A 116 12.78 10.06 -7.12
N THR A 117 12.93 9.15 -8.09
CA THR A 117 13.22 9.49 -9.49
C THR A 117 11.95 9.88 -10.26
N SER A 118 12.10 10.67 -11.33
CA SER A 118 10.99 11.12 -12.18
C SER A 118 10.27 9.95 -12.87
N LYS A 119 10.96 8.84 -13.13
CA LYS A 119 10.37 7.60 -13.68
C LYS A 119 9.16 7.12 -12.87
N TYR A 120 9.19 7.30 -11.56
CA TYR A 120 8.11 6.89 -10.64
C TYR A 120 7.33 8.09 -10.10
N GLY A 121 7.26 9.19 -10.86
CA GLY A 121 6.47 10.37 -10.49
C GLY A 121 6.94 11.07 -9.23
N ASN A 122 8.17 10.79 -8.77
CA ASN A 122 8.70 11.25 -7.48
C ASN A 122 7.80 10.87 -6.27
N ALA A 123 7.13 9.72 -6.32
CA ALA A 123 6.21 9.27 -5.26
C ALA A 123 6.82 9.33 -3.84
N ALA A 124 8.12 9.01 -3.71
CA ALA A 124 8.82 9.07 -2.42
C ALA A 124 9.04 10.49 -1.87
N ARG A 125 8.76 11.54 -2.65
CA ARG A 125 8.82 12.94 -2.18
C ARG A 125 7.50 13.43 -1.58
N CYS A 126 6.42 12.65 -1.68
CA CYS A 126 5.17 12.99 -1.03
C CYS A 126 5.33 12.88 0.49
N GLU A 127 4.70 13.78 1.24
CA GLU A 127 4.79 13.73 2.71
C GLU A 127 3.97 12.56 3.27
N PRO A 128 4.49 11.83 4.28
CA PRO A 128 3.72 10.80 4.97
C PRO A 128 2.47 11.36 5.64
N ILE A 129 1.36 10.63 5.55
CA ILE A 129 0.06 11.13 5.99
C ILE A 129 -0.16 10.94 7.51
N SER A 130 0.33 11.90 8.29
CA SER A 130 0.36 11.84 9.77
C SER A 130 -1.01 11.66 10.43
N PHE A 131 -2.10 12.20 9.87
CA PHE A 131 -3.43 12.12 10.50
C PHE A 131 -3.92 10.68 10.72
N LEU A 132 -3.48 9.72 9.88
CA LEU A 132 -3.87 8.32 10.04
C LEU A 132 -3.31 7.70 11.31
N LEU A 133 -2.21 8.23 11.85
CA LEU A 133 -1.63 7.78 13.11
C LEU A 133 -2.49 8.20 14.31
N GLU A 134 -3.14 9.36 14.22
CA GLU A 134 -3.95 9.96 15.28
C GLU A 134 -5.40 9.42 15.33
N ALA A 135 -5.87 8.80 14.25
CA ALA A 135 -7.23 8.27 14.16
C ALA A 135 -7.50 7.22 15.26
N ARG A 136 -8.40 7.55 16.19
CA ARG A 136 -8.93 6.66 17.25
C ARG A 136 -10.25 6.02 16.82
N PHE A 137 -10.55 4.85 17.42
CA PHE A 137 -11.71 4.01 17.10
C PHE A 137 -13.02 4.58 17.63
#